data_AF-A0A662SYW5-F1
#
_entry.id   AF-A0A662SYW5-F1
#
_cell.length_a   1.000
_cell.length_b   1.000
_cell.length_c   1.000
_cell.angle_alpha   90.00
_cell.angle_beta   90.00
_cell.angle_gamma   90.00
#
_symmetry.space_group_name_H-M   'P 1'
#
loop_
_entity.id
_entity.type
_entity.pdbx_description
1 polymer ?
#
loop_
_entity_poly.entity_id
_entity_poly.type
_entity_poly.pdbx_seq_one_letter_code
_entity_poly.pdbx_strand_id
1 'polypeptide(L)'
;MTYIRVYVTRHALERLWERKARGYRKFNGRVVADIISNIIRSGYIIEWRGGLRVSTSSYTLACTLHEGILVVKTVMKTSELSEAYRSALRRARKSKLKPIVVNVEQLDRWCRSLGKVRWCEVCGATRDIETLAYCKLHKITACSYCCPTLGGPYSAECKSCKLGQQYWTTPRGYREKAPLAKLMST
;
A
#
# COMPACT_ATOMS: atom_id res chain seq x y z
N MET A 1 16.80 30.37 -0.07
CA MET A 1 16.21 29.02 -0.23
C MET A 1 16.14 28.37 1.15
N THR A 2 15.05 27.69 1.49
CA THR A 2 14.81 27.21 2.87
C THR A 2 14.84 25.68 2.92
N TYR A 3 15.75 25.13 3.72
CA TYR A 3 15.80 23.69 4.02
C TYR A 3 14.77 23.36 5.10
N ILE A 4 14.16 22.17 5.01
CA ILE A 4 13.21 21.70 6.01
C ILE A 4 13.47 20.23 6.34
N ARG A 5 13.53 19.90 7.63
CA ARG A 5 13.60 18.51 8.07
C ARG A 5 12.24 17.86 7.89
N VAL A 6 12.21 16.66 7.35
CA VAL A 6 10.98 15.93 7.06
C VAL A 6 11.00 14.60 7.80
N TYR A 7 9.98 14.36 8.60
CA TYR A 7 9.75 13.08 9.26
C TYR A 7 8.56 12.38 8.62
N VAL A 8 8.75 11.14 8.17
CA VAL A 8 7.69 10.35 7.54
C VAL A 8 7.14 9.35 8.56
N THR A 9 5.83 9.38 8.81
CA THR A 9 5.20 8.41 9.72
C THR A 9 5.07 7.03 9.08
N ARG A 10 4.94 6.01 9.93
CA ARG A 10 4.64 4.64 9.48
C ARG A 10 3.33 4.58 8.67
N HIS A 11 2.30 5.30 9.10
CA HIS A 11 1.02 5.34 8.38
C HIS A 11 1.18 5.94 6.96
N ALA A 12 1.96 7.02 6.80
CA ALA A 12 2.24 7.58 5.47
C ALA A 12 2.96 6.58 4.55
N LEU A 13 3.89 5.79 5.11
CA LEU A 13 4.59 4.73 4.40
C LEU A 13 3.62 3.62 3.94
N GLU A 14 2.75 3.13 4.84
CA GLU A 14 1.74 2.10 4.53
C GLU A 14 0.81 2.58 3.40
N ARG A 15 0.35 3.83 3.47
CA ARG A 15 -0.49 4.44 2.43
C ARG A 15 0.21 4.62 1.08
N LEU A 16 1.54 4.79 1.07
CA LEU A 16 2.35 4.78 -0.15
C LEU A 16 2.51 3.36 -0.71
N TRP A 17 2.75 2.39 0.18
CA TRP A 17 2.89 0.97 -0.14
C TRP A 17 1.64 0.44 -0.83
N GLU A 18 0.47 0.59 -0.21
CA GLU A 18 -0.83 0.16 -0.74
C GLU A 18 -1.12 0.74 -2.14
N ARG A 19 -0.74 2.00 -2.38
CA ARG A 19 -1.10 2.75 -3.59
C ARG A 19 -0.15 2.56 -4.77
N LYS A 20 1.13 2.27 -4.52
CA LYS A 20 2.15 2.37 -5.56
C LYS A 20 3.20 1.26 -5.54
N ALA A 21 3.25 0.41 -4.52
CA ALA A 21 4.26 -0.64 -4.46
C ALA A 21 3.92 -1.93 -5.24
N ARG A 22 2.81 -1.97 -5.98
CA ARG A 22 2.56 -3.06 -6.95
C ARG A 22 3.50 -3.01 -8.16
N GLY A 23 4.06 -1.83 -8.49
CA GLY A 23 4.90 -1.65 -9.69
C GLY A 23 6.38 -1.33 -9.43
N TYR A 24 6.78 -1.03 -8.19
CA TYR A 24 8.19 -0.77 -7.88
C TYR A 24 8.93 -2.08 -7.67
N ARG A 25 9.92 -2.35 -8.53
CA ARG A 25 10.79 -3.53 -8.44
C ARG A 25 11.55 -3.63 -7.10
N LYS A 26 11.74 -2.50 -6.40
CA LYS A 26 12.31 -2.40 -5.05
C LYS A 26 11.65 -1.24 -4.27
N PHE A 27 11.06 -1.53 -3.12
CA PHE A 27 10.53 -0.54 -2.19
C PHE A 27 11.38 -0.53 -0.92
N ASN A 28 12.14 0.53 -0.70
CA ASN A 28 13.08 0.67 0.40
C ASN A 28 13.06 2.11 0.95
N GLY A 29 13.76 2.36 2.05
CA GLY A 29 13.72 3.66 2.72
C GLY A 29 14.14 4.83 1.83
N ARG A 30 15.14 4.64 0.96
CA ARG A 30 15.61 5.68 0.01
C ARG A 30 14.56 6.02 -1.03
N VAL A 31 13.94 5.02 -1.65
CA VAL A 31 12.87 5.24 -2.65
C VAL A 31 11.72 6.04 -2.05
N VAL A 32 11.33 5.71 -0.81
CA VAL A 32 10.27 6.44 -0.11
C VAL A 32 10.70 7.89 0.16
N ALA A 33 11.92 8.08 0.66
CA ALA A 33 12.47 9.41 0.92
C ALA A 33 12.51 10.27 -0.36
N ASP A 34 12.88 9.69 -1.50
CA ASP A 34 12.93 10.37 -2.79
C ASP A 34 11.53 10.75 -3.29
N ILE A 35 10.55 9.85 -3.16
CA ILE A 35 9.15 10.14 -3.51
C ILE A 35 8.63 11.33 -2.68
N ILE A 36 8.78 11.27 -1.36
CA ILE A 36 8.35 12.35 -0.46
C ILE A 36 9.08 13.65 -0.79
N SER A 37 10.39 13.59 -1.00
CA SER A 37 11.20 14.76 -1.35
C SER A 37 10.76 15.39 -2.67
N ASN A 38 10.45 14.58 -3.68
CA ASN A 38 9.99 15.06 -4.97
C ASN A 38 8.60 15.69 -4.89
N ILE A 39 7.69 15.13 -4.11
CA ILE A 39 6.37 15.72 -3.89
C ILE A 39 6.52 17.07 -3.18
N ILE A 40 7.35 17.16 -2.14
CA ILE A 40 7.55 18.42 -1.40
C ILE A 40 8.24 19.47 -2.27
N ARG A 41 9.20 19.09 -3.12
CA ARG A 41 9.96 20.02 -3.97
C ARG A 41 9.13 20.55 -5.14
N SER A 42 8.35 19.69 -5.79
CA SER A 42 7.62 20.04 -7.02
C SER A 42 6.16 20.45 -6.77
N GLY A 43 5.61 20.10 -5.60
CA GLY A 43 4.22 20.32 -5.26
C GLY A 43 3.88 21.77 -4.90
N TYR A 44 2.60 21.98 -4.64
CA TYR A 44 2.00 23.23 -4.21
C TYR A 44 1.62 23.12 -2.73
N ILE A 45 1.91 24.17 -1.98
CA ILE A 45 1.63 24.26 -0.55
C ILE A 45 0.29 24.95 -0.36
N ILE A 46 -0.58 24.32 0.41
CA ILE A 46 -1.89 24.86 0.77
C ILE A 46 -2.19 24.57 2.24
N GLU A 47 -2.70 25.57 2.94
CA GLU A 47 -3.32 25.36 4.24
C GLU A 47 -4.78 24.94 4.03
N TRP A 48 -5.17 23.82 4.63
CA TRP A 48 -6.50 23.27 4.47
C TRP A 48 -6.99 22.66 5.76
N ARG A 49 -8.12 23.17 6.28
CA ARG A 49 -8.74 22.72 7.53
C ARG A 49 -7.74 22.70 8.71
N GLY A 50 -6.97 23.77 8.88
CA GLY A 50 -6.01 23.92 9.98
C GLY A 50 -4.74 23.04 9.87
N GLY A 51 -4.51 22.39 8.72
CA GLY A 51 -3.31 21.61 8.46
C GLY A 51 -2.58 22.05 7.20
N LEU A 52 -1.30 21.70 7.10
CA LEU A 52 -0.49 21.97 5.92
C LEU A 52 -0.60 20.80 4.95
N ARG A 53 -0.81 21.08 3.67
CA ARG A 53 -0.78 20.06 2.63
C ARG A 53 0.19 20.44 1.53
N VAL A 54 0.84 19.42 0.98
CA VAL A 54 1.70 19.56 -0.19
C VAL A 54 1.19 18.64 -1.28
N SER A 55 0.73 19.23 -2.38
CA SER A 55 0.00 18.53 -3.43
C SER A 55 0.70 18.63 -4.77
N THR A 56 0.76 17.49 -5.45
CA THR A 56 1.06 17.36 -6.88
C THR A 56 -0.22 16.91 -7.61
N SER A 57 -0.18 16.78 -8.93
CA SER A 57 -1.29 16.21 -9.71
C SER A 57 -1.64 14.79 -9.28
N SER A 58 -0.66 13.99 -8.87
CA SER A 58 -0.87 12.59 -8.49
C SER A 58 -1.11 12.39 -6.99
N TYR A 59 -0.32 13.05 -6.14
CA TYR A 59 -0.32 12.79 -4.70
C TYR A 59 -0.42 14.06 -3.87
N THR A 60 -1.10 13.94 -2.74
CA THR A 60 -1.19 14.96 -1.70
C THR A 60 -0.66 14.40 -0.39
N LEU A 61 0.31 15.11 0.20
CA LEU A 61 0.81 14.86 1.55
C LEU A 61 -0.01 15.70 2.52
N ALA A 62 -0.54 15.07 3.56
CA ALA A 62 -1.06 15.79 4.72
C ALA A 62 0.05 15.87 5.76
N CYS A 63 0.41 17.10 6.11
CA CYS A 63 1.55 17.40 6.94
C CYS A 63 1.17 18.25 8.14
N THR A 64 1.99 18.19 9.18
CA THR A 64 2.00 19.18 10.25
C THR A 64 3.42 19.68 10.48
N LEU A 65 3.56 20.95 10.82
CA LEU A 65 4.84 21.55 11.17
C LEU A 65 4.94 21.58 12.69
N HIS A 66 5.94 20.90 13.25
CA HIS A 66 6.22 20.89 14.68
C HIS A 66 7.70 21.19 14.89
N GLU A 67 8.02 22.27 15.62
CA GLU A 67 9.41 22.63 15.97
C GLU A 67 10.37 22.68 14.76
N GLY A 68 9.91 23.18 13.61
CA GLY A 68 10.70 23.25 12.38
C GLY A 68 10.87 21.92 11.63
N ILE A 69 10.21 20.84 12.08
CA ILE A 69 10.13 19.54 11.41
C ILE A 69 8.76 19.39 10.74
N LEU A 70 8.78 19.10 9.45
CA LEU A 70 7.60 18.77 8.67
C LEU A 70 7.27 17.28 8.82
N VAL A 71 6.23 16.97 9.59
CA VAL A 71 5.77 15.60 9.82
C VAL A 71 4.74 15.23 8.75
N VAL A 72 5.06 14.26 7.90
CA VAL A 72 4.15 13.71 6.89
C VAL A 72 3.30 12.64 7.55
N LYS A 73 2.03 12.97 7.83
CA LYS A 73 1.09 12.07 8.54
C LYS A 73 0.49 11.01 7.63
N THR A 74 0.10 11.40 6.42
CA THR A 74 -0.51 10.49 5.44
C THR A 74 -0.27 10.94 4.01
N VAL A 75 -0.46 10.01 3.08
CA VAL A 75 -0.39 10.25 1.63
C VAL A 75 -1.72 9.84 1.00
N MET A 76 -2.24 10.69 0.12
CA MET A 76 -3.52 10.51 -0.57
C MET A 76 -3.34 10.72 -2.07
N LYS A 77 -4.21 10.14 -2.92
CA LYS A 77 -4.26 10.57 -4.32
C LYS A 77 -4.95 11.92 -4.38
N THR A 78 -4.42 12.83 -5.19
CA THR A 78 -5.04 14.16 -5.33
C THR A 78 -6.42 14.07 -6.00
N SER A 79 -6.63 13.07 -6.86
CA SER A 79 -7.93 12.78 -7.49
C SER A 79 -9.01 12.33 -6.50
N GLU A 80 -8.64 11.76 -5.35
CA GLU A 80 -9.57 11.32 -4.29
C GLU A 80 -10.06 12.51 -3.43
N LEU A 81 -9.53 13.72 -3.65
CA LEU A 81 -9.89 14.90 -2.87
C LEU A 81 -11.08 15.66 -3.47
N SER A 82 -11.80 16.36 -2.59
CA SER A 82 -13.00 17.11 -2.97
C SER A 82 -12.73 18.17 -4.03
N GLU A 83 -13.75 18.51 -4.82
CA GLU A 83 -13.64 19.55 -5.86
C GLU A 83 -13.25 20.91 -5.26
N ALA A 84 -13.75 21.23 -4.06
CA ALA A 84 -13.37 22.42 -3.32
C ALA A 84 -11.85 22.47 -3.05
N TYR A 85 -11.25 21.34 -2.67
CA TYR A 85 -9.80 21.25 -2.47
C TYR A 85 -9.04 21.41 -3.79
N ARG A 86 -9.46 20.71 -4.84
CA ARG A 86 -8.82 20.76 -6.16
C ARG A 86 -8.90 22.16 -6.77
N SER A 87 -9.98 22.89 -6.51
CA SER A 87 -10.14 24.29 -6.91
C SER A 87 -9.19 25.21 -6.14
N ALA A 88 -9.07 25.03 -4.82
CA ALA A 88 -8.14 25.81 -4.00
C ALA A 88 -6.68 25.56 -4.40
N LEU A 89 -6.35 24.32 -4.80
CA LEU A 89 -5.02 23.96 -5.29
C LEU A 89 -4.60 24.76 -6.54
N ARG A 90 -5.53 25.16 -7.41
CA ARG A 90 -5.23 25.99 -8.60
C ARG A 90 -4.67 27.36 -8.24
N ARG A 91 -4.98 27.85 -7.04
CA ARG A 91 -4.54 29.15 -6.51
C ARG A 91 -3.37 29.00 -5.52
N ALA A 92 -2.94 27.78 -5.24
CA ALA A 92 -1.91 27.50 -4.26
C ALA A 92 -0.52 27.93 -4.75
N ARG A 93 0.39 28.19 -3.80
CA ARG A 93 1.76 28.60 -4.13
C ARG A 93 2.64 27.37 -4.33
N LYS A 94 3.49 27.42 -5.36
CA LYS A 94 4.50 26.37 -5.58
C LYS A 94 5.46 26.32 -4.40
N SER A 95 5.82 25.12 -3.98
CA SER A 95 6.77 24.89 -2.89
C SER A 95 8.14 25.45 -3.24
N LYS A 96 8.77 26.11 -2.26
CA LYS A 96 10.18 26.56 -2.30
C LYS A 96 11.06 25.79 -1.31
N LEU A 97 10.53 24.71 -0.74
CA LEU A 97 11.19 23.93 0.30
C LEU A 97 12.19 22.96 -0.28
N LYS A 98 13.35 22.83 0.37
CA LYS A 98 14.30 21.73 0.14
C LYS A 98 14.16 20.70 1.28
N PRO A 99 13.41 19.61 1.07
CA PRO A 99 13.19 18.61 2.10
C PRO A 99 14.47 17.79 2.35
N ILE A 100 14.74 17.53 3.62
CA ILE A 100 15.74 16.57 4.09
C ILE A 100 14.99 15.54 4.92
N VAL A 101 14.81 14.33 4.40
CA VAL A 101 14.12 13.25 5.14
C VAL A 101 15.06 12.70 6.19
N VAL A 102 14.68 12.78 7.47
CA VAL A 102 15.60 12.51 8.59
C VAL A 102 15.55 11.07 9.10
N ASN A 103 14.51 10.30 8.78
CA ASN A 103 14.30 8.94 9.32
C ASN A 103 14.44 7.82 8.27
N VAL A 104 15.37 7.95 7.32
CA VAL A 104 15.54 7.02 6.19
C VAL A 104 15.82 5.58 6.65
N GLU A 105 16.66 5.38 7.66
CA GLU A 105 16.96 4.03 8.19
C GLU A 105 15.73 3.38 8.84
N GLN A 106 14.91 4.18 9.53
CA GLN A 106 13.66 3.72 10.11
C GLN A 106 12.65 3.36 9.02
N LEU A 107 12.56 4.17 7.95
CA LEU A 107 11.76 3.85 6.78
C LEU A 107 12.20 2.53 6.15
N ASP A 108 13.52 2.28 6.06
CA ASP A 108 14.02 1.03 5.50
C ASP A 108 13.62 -0.19 6.34
N ARG A 109 13.72 -0.08 7.67
CA ARG A 109 13.24 -1.14 8.59
C ARG A 109 11.74 -1.40 8.40
N TRP A 110 10.92 -0.36 8.30
CA TRP A 110 9.49 -0.51 8.05
C TRP A 110 9.21 -1.08 6.65
N CYS A 111 9.90 -0.64 5.60
CA CYS A 111 9.78 -1.21 4.25
C CYS A 111 10.09 -2.72 4.25
N ARG A 112 11.14 -3.16 4.97
CA ARG A 112 11.44 -4.59 5.11
C ARG A 112 10.33 -5.35 5.86
N SER A 113 9.70 -4.73 6.87
CA SER A 113 8.54 -5.33 7.55
C SER A 113 7.31 -5.42 6.64
N LEU A 114 7.07 -4.42 5.80
CA LEU A 114 5.98 -4.42 4.82
C LEU A 114 6.23 -5.39 3.66
N GLY A 115 7.47 -5.55 3.21
CA GLY A 115 7.85 -6.55 2.21
C GLY A 115 7.72 -8.00 2.68
N LYS A 116 7.57 -8.24 4.00
CA LYS A 116 7.20 -9.55 4.55
C LYS A 116 5.69 -9.80 4.49
N VAL A 117 4.88 -8.76 4.28
CA VAL A 117 3.44 -8.88 4.08
C VAL A 117 3.24 -9.49 2.70
N ARG A 118 3.00 -10.80 2.69
CA ARG A 118 2.53 -11.49 1.48
C ARG A 118 1.09 -11.08 1.22
N TRP A 119 0.71 -11.01 -0.05
CA TRP A 119 -0.67 -10.83 -0.49
C TRP A 119 -1.05 -11.94 -1.47
N CYS A 120 -2.34 -12.20 -1.60
CA CYS A 120 -2.88 -13.00 -2.68
C CYS A 120 -2.78 -12.20 -3.98
N GLU A 121 -2.07 -12.72 -4.99
CA GLU A 121 -1.92 -12.12 -6.31
C GLU A 121 -3.21 -12.22 -7.16
N VAL A 122 -4.19 -13.02 -6.73
CA VAL A 122 -5.52 -13.13 -7.37
C VAL A 122 -6.49 -12.06 -6.85
N CYS A 123 -6.67 -11.95 -5.53
CA CYS A 123 -7.68 -11.06 -4.93
C CYS A 123 -7.10 -9.87 -4.14
N GLY A 124 -5.79 -9.82 -3.90
CA GLY A 124 -5.13 -8.76 -3.14
C GLY A 124 -5.24 -8.88 -1.62
N ALA A 125 -5.87 -9.92 -1.07
CA ALA A 125 -5.98 -10.13 0.39
C ALA A 125 -4.59 -10.28 1.04
N THR A 126 -4.37 -9.62 2.18
CA THR A 126 -3.11 -9.74 2.94
C THR A 126 -3.16 -10.93 3.91
N ARG A 127 -1.98 -11.36 4.36
CA ARG A 127 -1.83 -12.49 5.30
C ARG A 127 -2.50 -12.27 6.66
N ASP A 128 -2.84 -11.02 6.98
CA ASP A 128 -3.50 -10.62 8.23
C ASP A 128 -4.98 -11.04 8.24
N ILE A 129 -5.54 -11.35 7.06
CA ILE A 129 -6.93 -11.75 6.86
C ILE A 129 -7.00 -13.24 6.50
N GLU A 130 -6.02 -13.78 5.76
CA GLU A 130 -6.06 -15.17 5.26
C GLU A 130 -4.71 -15.88 5.18
N THR A 131 -4.74 -17.21 5.25
CA THR A 131 -3.52 -18.02 5.00
C THR A 131 -3.11 -17.92 3.53
N LEU A 132 -1.88 -17.46 3.29
CA LEU A 132 -1.29 -17.36 1.96
C LEU A 132 -0.24 -18.46 1.73
N ALA A 133 -0.25 -19.06 0.54
CA ALA A 133 0.80 -19.96 0.07
C ALA A 133 1.22 -19.63 -1.37
N TYR A 134 2.49 -19.93 -1.68
CA TYR A 134 3.01 -19.82 -3.03
C TYR A 134 2.64 -21.07 -3.83
N CYS A 135 1.91 -20.90 -4.92
CA CYS A 135 1.53 -21.97 -5.83
C CYS A 135 2.70 -22.31 -6.76
N LYS A 136 3.24 -23.53 -6.65
CA LYS A 136 4.37 -23.97 -7.49
C LYS A 136 3.99 -24.17 -8.97
N LEU A 137 2.72 -24.43 -9.27
CA LEU A 137 2.21 -24.64 -10.63
C LEU A 137 2.10 -23.30 -11.37
N HIS A 138 1.36 -22.35 -10.79
CA HIS A 138 1.09 -21.05 -11.41
C HIS A 138 2.12 -19.97 -11.08
N LYS A 139 3.09 -20.26 -10.22
CA LYS A 139 4.17 -19.35 -9.79
C LYS A 139 3.69 -18.05 -9.14
N ILE A 140 2.50 -18.07 -8.53
CA ILE A 140 1.88 -16.93 -7.85
C ILE A 140 1.60 -17.22 -6.38
N THR A 141 1.54 -16.19 -5.55
CA THR A 141 1.04 -16.28 -4.17
C THR A 141 -0.49 -16.21 -4.16
N ALA A 142 -1.18 -17.18 -3.55
CA ALA A 142 -2.64 -17.18 -3.46
C ALA A 142 -3.13 -17.43 -2.03
N CYS A 143 -4.32 -16.93 -1.69
CA CYS A 143 -5.02 -17.26 -0.45
C CYS A 143 -5.78 -18.57 -0.56
N SER A 144 -6.18 -19.10 0.60
CA SER A 144 -7.10 -20.23 0.77
C SER A 144 -8.32 -20.16 -0.17
N TYR A 145 -8.98 -19.00 -0.27
CA TYR A 145 -10.18 -18.82 -1.11
C TYR A 145 -9.92 -18.80 -2.62
N CYS A 146 -8.80 -18.22 -3.07
CA CYS A 146 -8.45 -18.14 -4.49
C CYS A 146 -7.69 -19.37 -4.97
N CYS A 147 -7.24 -20.25 -4.06
CA CYS A 147 -6.53 -21.46 -4.43
C CYS A 147 -7.43 -22.43 -5.26
N PRO A 148 -8.71 -22.66 -4.92
CA PRO A 148 -9.65 -23.43 -5.74
C PRO A 148 -9.85 -22.90 -7.16
N THR A 149 -9.88 -21.57 -7.34
CA THR A 149 -10.10 -20.97 -8.67
C THR A 149 -8.88 -21.11 -9.58
N LEU A 150 -7.70 -21.40 -9.01
CA LEU A 150 -6.48 -21.72 -9.74
C LEU A 150 -6.32 -23.23 -10.01
N GLY A 151 -7.35 -24.05 -9.74
CA GLY A 151 -7.27 -25.50 -9.87
C GLY A 151 -6.62 -26.23 -8.67
N GLY A 152 -6.28 -25.52 -7.60
CA GLY A 152 -5.94 -26.17 -6.32
C GLY A 152 -7.19 -26.68 -5.59
N PRO A 153 -7.10 -27.33 -4.42
CA PRO A 153 -6.14 -28.37 -4.07
C PRO A 153 -6.49 -29.73 -4.71
N TYR A 154 -7.29 -29.74 -5.77
CA TYR A 154 -7.77 -30.94 -6.46
C TYR A 154 -6.67 -31.69 -7.23
N SER A 155 -5.53 -31.04 -7.51
CA SER A 155 -4.40 -31.66 -8.20
C SER A 155 -3.50 -32.49 -7.25
N ALA A 156 -2.86 -33.53 -7.79
CA ALA A 156 -1.94 -34.36 -7.02
C ALA A 156 -0.74 -33.56 -6.49
N GLU A 157 -0.25 -32.57 -7.24
CA GLU A 157 0.86 -31.72 -6.80
C GLU A 157 0.50 -30.84 -5.59
N CYS A 158 -0.79 -30.54 -5.40
CA CYS A 158 -1.28 -29.74 -4.28
C CYS A 158 -1.30 -30.49 -2.95
N LYS A 159 -1.20 -31.83 -2.91
CA LYS A 159 -1.21 -32.62 -1.65
C LYS A 159 -0.08 -32.23 -0.69
N SER A 160 1.06 -31.80 -1.22
CA SER A 160 2.21 -31.33 -0.44
C SER A 160 2.21 -29.81 -0.15
N CYS A 161 1.25 -29.07 -0.72
CA CYS A 161 1.13 -27.62 -0.53
C CYS A 161 0.50 -27.32 0.84
N LYS A 162 0.94 -26.27 1.53
CA LYS A 162 0.40 -25.87 2.84
C LYS A 162 -1.13 -25.67 2.84
N LEU A 163 -1.68 -25.07 1.78
CA LEU A 163 -3.14 -24.90 1.62
C LEU A 163 -3.84 -26.22 1.26
N GLY A 164 -3.18 -27.08 0.47
CA GLY A 164 -3.70 -28.40 0.16
C GLY A 164 -3.73 -29.29 1.40
N GLN A 165 -2.67 -29.32 2.21
CA GLN A 165 -2.64 -30.03 3.47
C GLN A 165 -3.82 -29.61 4.35
N GLN A 166 -4.07 -28.31 4.55
CA GLN A 166 -5.24 -27.82 5.29
C GLN A 166 -6.58 -28.34 4.74
N TYR A 167 -6.72 -28.43 3.41
CA TYR A 167 -7.89 -28.99 2.76
C TYR A 167 -8.03 -30.51 2.96
N TRP A 168 -6.93 -31.26 2.85
CA TRP A 168 -6.91 -32.73 2.93
C TRP A 168 -6.91 -33.25 4.38
N THR A 169 -6.52 -32.44 5.37
CA THR A 169 -6.46 -32.82 6.79
C THR A 169 -7.68 -32.38 7.61
N THR A 170 -8.58 -31.57 7.07
CA THR A 170 -9.80 -31.17 7.80
C THR A 170 -10.93 -32.20 7.54
N PRO A 171 -11.38 -32.96 8.56
CA PRO A 171 -12.56 -33.79 8.42
C PRO A 171 -13.78 -32.86 8.41
N ARG A 172 -14.37 -32.62 7.23
CA ARG A 172 -15.57 -31.77 7.01
C ARG A 172 -15.40 -30.28 7.35
N GLY A 173 -14.68 -29.52 6.52
CA GLY A 173 -14.45 -28.09 6.77
C GLY A 173 -14.42 -27.14 5.57
N TYR A 174 -15.14 -27.41 4.48
CA TYR A 174 -15.42 -26.39 3.43
C TYR A 174 -16.77 -26.66 2.73
N ARG A 175 -17.80 -27.04 3.51
CA ARG A 175 -19.16 -27.25 2.99
C ARG A 175 -20.08 -26.04 3.11
N GLU A 176 -19.58 -24.88 3.54
CA GLU A 176 -20.40 -23.66 3.52
C GLU A 176 -19.87 -22.63 2.51
N LYS A 177 -20.63 -22.59 1.41
CA LYS A 177 -20.77 -21.51 0.42
C LYS A 177 -19.60 -21.35 -0.54
N ALA A 178 -19.65 -22.14 -1.61
CA ALA A 178 -19.49 -21.56 -2.95
C ALA A 178 -20.70 -20.64 -3.20
N PRO A 179 -20.57 -19.30 -3.31
CA PRO A 179 -21.66 -18.46 -3.77
C PRO A 179 -21.63 -18.26 -5.29
N LEU A 180 -20.94 -19.10 -6.07
CA LEU A 180 -20.83 -18.92 -7.52
C LEU A 180 -21.58 -19.97 -8.35
N ALA A 181 -21.85 -21.16 -7.82
CA ALA A 181 -22.59 -22.18 -8.57
C ALA A 181 -24.12 -21.93 -8.62
N LYS A 182 -24.66 -21.08 -7.74
CA LYS A 182 -26.10 -20.74 -7.71
C LYS A 182 -26.48 -19.49 -8.53
N LEU A 183 -25.50 -18.76 -9.07
CA LEU A 183 -25.71 -17.56 -9.89
C LEU A 183 -25.61 -17.83 -11.41
N MET A 184 -25.30 -19.06 -11.82
CA MET A 184 -25.14 -19.44 -13.23
C MET A 184 -26.17 -20.48 -13.71
N SER A 185 -27.21 -20.74 -12.93
CA SER A 185 -28.23 -21.76 -13.26
C SER A 185 -29.67 -21.31 -12.94
N THR A 186 -29.97 -20.03 -13.15
CA THR A 186 -31.34 -19.50 -13.31
C THR A 186 -31.30 -18.32 -14.26
#